data_AF-A0A3M1SZ17-F1
#
_entry.id   AF-A0A3M1SZ17-F1
#
_cell.length_a   1.000
_cell.length_b   1.000
_cell.length_c   1.000
_cell.angle_alpha   90.00
_cell.angle_beta   90.00
_cell.angle_gamma   90.00
#
_symmetry.space_group_name_H-M   'P 1'
#
loop_
_entity.id
_entity.type
_entity.pdbx_description
1 polymer ?
#
loop_
_entity_poly.entity_id
_entity_poly.type
_entity_poly.pdbx_seq_one_letter_code
_entity_poly.pdbx_strand_id
1 'polypeptide(L)' 'MPKKQTASPSFEERFAALEAILTELESGELSLEDSLRRYEEGVKTLRACREVLRQAEQRMEELTPADEEGSEG' A
#
# COMPACT_ATOMS: atom_id res chain seq x y z
N MET A 1 -7.47 -32.70 0.58
CA MET A 1 -6.79 -31.59 -0.12
C MET A 1 -7.02 -30.31 0.69
N PRO A 2 -5.99 -29.68 1.28
CA PRO A 2 -6.18 -28.41 1.95
C PRO A 2 -6.45 -27.31 0.91
N LYS A 3 -7.50 -26.53 1.15
CA LYS A 3 -7.95 -25.46 0.28
C LYS A 3 -6.89 -24.35 0.31
N LYS A 4 -6.33 -24.00 -0.85
CA LYS A 4 -5.44 -22.85 -1.03
C LYS A 4 -6.26 -21.60 -0.67
N GLN A 5 -6.22 -21.20 0.59
CA GLN A 5 -6.78 -19.93 1.03
C GLN A 5 -6.05 -18.86 0.22
N THR A 6 -6.80 -18.12 -0.59
CA THR A 6 -6.30 -16.95 -1.30
C THR A 6 -5.89 -15.94 -0.24
N ALA A 7 -4.64 -16.00 0.20
CA ALA A 7 -4.06 -15.00 1.07
C ALA A 7 -4.15 -13.65 0.37
N SER A 8 -4.59 -12.62 1.09
CA SER A 8 -4.52 -11.25 0.62
C SER A 8 -3.08 -10.94 0.19
N PRO A 9 -2.88 -10.21 -0.93
CA PRO A 9 -1.53 -9.89 -1.39
C PRO A 9 -0.77 -9.09 -0.34
N SER A 10 0.54 -9.34 -0.23
CA SER A 10 1.46 -8.67 0.68
C SER A 10 1.60 -7.18 0.35
N PHE A 11 2.27 -6.42 1.22
CA PHE A 11 2.58 -5.01 0.95
C PHE A 11 3.43 -4.88 -0.30
N GLU A 12 4.48 -5.68 -0.41
CA GLU A 12 5.44 -5.68 -1.51
C GLU A 12 4.76 -6.01 -2.85
N GLU A 13 3.85 -6.99 -2.86
CA GLU A 13 3.07 -7.33 -4.05
C GLU A 13 2.16 -6.19 -4.50
N ARG A 14 1.51 -5.50 -3.55
CA ARG A 14 0.67 -4.32 -3.86
C ARG A 14 1.50 -3.14 -4.33
N PHE A 15 2.66 -2.92 -3.72
CA PHE A 15 3.56 -1.84 -4.09
C PHE A 15 4.12 -2.04 -5.50
N ALA A 16 4.55 -3.26 -5.84
CA ALA A 16 4.97 -3.61 -7.19
C ALA A 16 3.85 -3.42 -8.22
N ALA A 17 2.60 -3.77 -7.87
CA ALA A 17 1.45 -3.51 -8.74
C ALA A 17 1.21 -2.00 -8.96
N LEU A 18 1.39 -1.18 -7.92
CA LEU A 18 1.30 0.28 -8.04
C LEU A 18 2.38 0.84 -8.97
N GLU A 19 3.62 0.39 -8.85
CA GLU A 19 4.73 0.80 -9.73
C GLU A 19 4.47 0.42 -11.19
N ALA A 20 3.92 -0.78 -11.43
CA ALA A 20 3.53 -1.20 -12.77
C ALA A 20 2.44 -0.29 -13.38
N ILE A 21 1.42 0.06 -12.60
CA ILE A 21 0.36 0.99 -13.03
C ILE A 21 0.94 2.37 -13.37
N LEU A 22 1.85 2.89 -12.54
CA LEU A 22 2.52 4.17 -12.81
C LEU A 22 3.34 4.11 -14.11
N THR A 23 4.10 3.03 -14.31
CA THR A 23 4.87 2.81 -15.54
C THR A 23 3.97 2.81 -16.78
N GLU A 24 2.81 2.17 -16.70
CA GLU A 24 1.85 2.13 -17.82
C GLU A 24 1.18 3.49 -18.06
N LEU A 25 0.91 4.28 -17.01
CA LEU A 25 0.37 5.63 -17.15
C LEU A 25 1.40 6.60 -17.75
N GLU A 26 2.67 6.45 -17.37
CA GLU A 26 3.78 7.28 -17.84
C GLU A 26 4.22 6.95 -19.28
N SER A 27 3.92 5.74 -19.78
CA SER A 27 4.26 5.35 -21.15
C SER A 27 3.57 6.22 -22.21
N GLY A 28 2.40 6.77 -21.89
CA GLY A 28 1.60 7.57 -22.82
C GLY A 28 0.96 6.76 -23.96
N GLU A 29 1.05 5.43 -23.92
CA GLU A 29 0.52 4.54 -24.97
C GLU A 29 -0.95 4.17 -24.74
N LEU A 30 -1.51 4.52 -23.58
CA LEU A 30 -2.88 4.16 -23.19
C LEU A 30 -3.92 5.07 -23.86
N SER A 31 -5.05 4.47 -24.20
CA SER A 31 -6.25 5.24 -24.54
C SER A 31 -6.73 6.05 -23.32
N LEU A 32 -7.59 7.05 -23.53
CA LEU A 32 -8.18 7.81 -22.41
C LEU A 32 -8.95 6.90 -21.45
N GLU A 33 -9.73 5.95 -21.98
CA GLU A 33 -10.52 5.03 -21.17
C GLU A 33 -9.61 4.10 -20.34
N ASP A 34 -8.55 3.56 -20.96
CA ASP A 34 -7.58 2.73 -20.25
C ASP A 34 -6.79 3.54 -19.20
N SER A 35 -6.44 4.78 -19.51
CA SER A 35 -5.76 5.69 -18.58
C SER A 35 -6.63 5.94 -17.34
N LEU A 36 -7.93 6.17 -17.53
CA LEU A 36 -8.87 6.34 -16.41
C LEU A 36 -8.99 5.07 -15.57
N ARG A 37 -9.12 3.91 -16.20
CA ARG A 37 -9.16 2.61 -15.49
C ARG A 37 -7.90 2.36 -14.68
N ARG A 38 -6.72 2.60 -15.27
CA ARG A 38 -5.42 2.42 -14.61
C ARG A 38 -5.24 3.40 -13.46
N TYR A 39 -5.68 4.64 -13.63
CA TYR A 39 -5.70 5.62 -12.55
C TYR A 39 -6.57 5.18 -11.36
N GLU A 40 -7.80 4.72 -11.61
CA GLU A 40 -8.70 4.20 -10.56
C GLU A 40 -8.09 3.02 -9.81
N GLU A 41 -7.49 2.08 -10.56
CA GLU A 41 -6.78 0.94 -10.00
C GLU A 41 -5.59 1.39 -9.14
N GLY A 42 -4.79 2.34 -9.63
CA GLY A 42 -3.66 2.93 -8.90
C GLY A 42 -4.10 3.58 -7.59
N VAL A 43 -5.18 4.36 -7.60
CA VAL A 43 -5.75 4.98 -6.37
C VAL A 43 -6.18 3.91 -5.37
N LYS A 44 -6.84 2.84 -5.84
CA LYS A 44 -7.27 1.74 -4.97
C LYS A 44 -6.07 1.01 -4.36
N THR A 45 -5.06 0.71 -5.15
CA THR A 45 -3.83 0.03 -4.71
C THR A 45 -3.06 0.90 -3.71
N LEU A 46 -2.91 2.20 -3.98
CA LEU A 46 -2.28 3.15 -3.08
C LEU A 46 -2.98 3.23 -1.72
N ARG A 47 -4.33 3.27 -1.71
CA ARG A 47 -5.11 3.25 -0.46
C ARG A 47 -4.83 1.99 0.35
N ALA A 48 -4.73 0.84 -0.31
CA ALA A 48 -4.43 -0.42 0.37
C ALA A 48 -3.00 -0.42 0.95
N CYS A 49 -2.01 0.10 0.22
CA CYS A 49 -0.64 0.22 0.74
C CYS A 49 -0.61 1.11 1.99
N ARG A 50 -1.28 2.27 1.95
CA ARG A 50 -1.39 3.19 3.10
C ARG A 50 -2.01 2.54 4.32
N GLU A 51 -3.04 1.73 4.12
CA GLU A 51 -3.71 1.03 5.22
C GLU A 51 -2.79 0.01 5.89
N VAL A 52 -1.97 -0.70 5.13
CA VAL A 52 -0.97 -1.62 5.70
C VAL A 52 0.10 -0.85 6.49
N LEU A 53 0.59 0.27 5.95
CA LEU A 53 1.56 1.12 6.65
C LEU A 53 0.97 1.69 7.94
N ARG A 54 -0.27 2.19 7.91
CA ARG A 54 -0.98 2.70 9.08
C ARG A 54 -1.12 1.64 10.17
N GLN A 55 -1.42 0.39 9.80
CA GLN A 55 -1.50 -0.71 10.76
C GLN A 55 -0.13 -1.05 11.36
N ALA A 56 0.93 -0.99 10.55
CA ALA A 56 2.29 -1.18 11.04
C ALA A 56 2.72 -0.07 12.01
N GLU A 57 2.44 1.20 11.69
CA GLU A 57 2.68 2.35 12.56
C GLU A 57 1.95 2.22 13.90
N GLN A 58 0.64 1.94 13.85
CA GLN A 58 -0.17 1.72 15.05
C GLN A 58 0.42 0.58 15.91
N ARG A 59 0.90 -0.49 15.27
CA ARG A 59 1.52 -1.59 15.99
C ARG A 59 2.85 -1.20 16.65
N MET A 60 3.64 -0.34 16.01
CA MET A 60 4.86 0.20 16.62
C MET A 60 4.55 1.09 17.82
N GLU A 61 3.54 1.95 17.71
CA GLU A 61 3.09 2.81 18.83
C GLU A 61 2.65 1.97 20.04
N GLU A 62 1.88 0.90 19.83
CA GLU A 62 1.47 -0.02 20.91
C GLU A 62 2.64 -0.73 21.60
N LEU A 63 3.73 -0.97 20.87
CA LEU A 63 4.91 -1.66 21.37
C LEU A 63 5.96 -0.72 21.98
N THR A 64 5.80 0.58 21.77
CA THR A 64 6.71 1.60 22.31
C THR A 64 6.19 2.01 23.69
N PRO A 65 6.90 1.70 24.80
CA PRO A 65 6.51 2.18 26.11
C PRO A 65 6.50 3.71 26.11
N ALA A 66 5.50 4.31 26.75
CA ALA A 66 5.35 5.75 26.91
C ALA A 66 6.41 6.30 27.89
N ASP A 67 7.68 6.22 27.54
CA ASP A 67 8.79 6.62 28.40
C ASP A 67 9.86 7.39 27.60
N GLU A 68 9.46 8.44 26.87
CA GLU A 68 10.33 9.58 26.56
C GLU A 68 9.50 10.89 26.53
N GLU A 69 8.66 11.10 27.55
CA GLU A 69 8.39 12.49 27.99
C GLU A 69 9.62 12.97 28.76
N GLY A 70 10.16 14.10 28.31
CA GLY A 70 11.45 14.66 28.74
C GLY A 70 11.71 14.62 30.24
N SER A 71 12.75 13.89 30.62
CA SER A 71 13.58 14.23 31.77
C SER A 71 14.64 15.23 31.33
N GLU A 72 14.24 16.48 31.09
CA GLU A 72 15.15 17.63 31.19
C GLU A 72 14.73 18.42 32.42
N GLY A 73 15.50 18.26 33.50
CA GLY A 73 15.51 19.20 34.62
C GLY A 73 16.38 20.41 34.33
#